data_AF-A0AAJ6E5L4-F1
#
_entry.id   AF-A0AAJ6E5L4-F1
#
_cell.length_a   1.000
_cell.length_b   1.000
_cell.length_c   1.000
_cell.angle_alpha   90.00
_cell.angle_beta   90.00
_cell.angle_gamma   90.00
#
_symmetry.space_group_name_H-M   'P 1'
#
loop_
_entity.id
_entity.type
_entity.pdbx_description
1 polymer ?
#
loop_
_entity_poly.entity_id
_entity_poly.type
_entity_poly.pdbx_seq_one_letter_code
_entity_poly.pdbx_strand_id
1 'polypeptide(L)'
;MIKVPDVGSKDPATPVLPHAGREVISAVKMPQELTAAVDAWAEAHHLVRSDAIWRLIEIGLKYAPAASPPSRATIKSDFAKIEEIAVHEIDRLLDPALPADERERRIRRLTEGPPEFSFERIDLPKHRTCAAAR
;
A
#
# COMPACT_ATOMS: atom_id res chain seq x y z
N MET A 1 29.00 -61.92 30.75
CA MET A 1 28.35 -62.74 29.71
C MET A 1 27.23 -61.89 29.11
N ILE A 2 27.49 -61.29 27.95
CA ILE A 2 26.59 -60.33 27.29
C ILE A 2 25.62 -61.14 26.43
N LYS A 3 24.30 -60.94 26.61
CA LYS A 3 23.28 -61.51 25.74
C LYS A 3 22.51 -60.36 25.08
N VAL A 4 22.82 -60.14 23.82
CA VAL A 4 22.07 -59.30 22.87
C VAL A 4 20.87 -60.12 22.39
N PRO A 5 19.69 -59.54 22.17
CA PRO A 5 18.75 -60.07 21.19
C PRO A 5 18.89 -59.30 19.88
N ASP A 6 19.31 -60.05 18.87
CA ASP A 6 19.03 -59.84 17.46
C ASP A 6 17.53 -59.85 17.21
N VAL A 7 17.00 -58.85 16.51
CA VAL A 7 15.73 -58.97 15.79
C VAL A 7 15.90 -58.33 14.42
N GLY A 8 16.15 -59.21 13.45
CA GLY A 8 16.23 -58.86 12.05
C GLY A 8 14.87 -58.55 11.43
N SER A 9 14.86 -57.44 10.69
CA SER A 9 14.44 -57.34 9.29
C SER A 9 12.95 -57.20 8.92
N LYS A 10 12.66 -56.00 8.39
CA LYS A 10 12.14 -55.72 7.04
C LYS A 10 10.63 -55.56 6.86
N ASP A 11 10.20 -54.30 6.86
CA ASP A 11 9.01 -53.83 6.15
C ASP A 11 9.41 -53.18 4.80
N PRO A 12 8.67 -53.44 3.70
CA PRO A 12 8.96 -52.86 2.40
C PRO A 12 8.32 -51.47 2.23
N ALA A 13 9.17 -50.51 1.85
CA ALA A 13 8.88 -49.36 1.00
C ALA A 13 7.46 -48.76 1.08
N THR A 14 7.28 -47.80 1.98
CA THR A 14 6.31 -46.72 1.77
C THR A 14 7.10 -45.52 1.23
N PRO A 15 6.71 -44.92 0.08
CA PRO A 15 7.41 -43.76 -0.42
C PRO A 15 7.09 -42.58 0.50
N VAL A 16 8.05 -42.22 1.35
CA VAL A 16 8.04 -40.93 2.03
C VAL A 16 8.16 -39.89 0.94
N LEU A 17 7.04 -39.29 0.57
CA LEU A 17 7.00 -38.15 -0.34
C LEU A 17 7.85 -37.03 0.28
N PRO A 18 8.91 -36.55 -0.38
CA PRO A 18 9.59 -35.36 0.04
C PRO A 18 8.75 -34.17 -0.46
N HIS A 19 7.76 -33.76 0.35
CA HIS A 19 6.92 -32.61 0.01
C HIS A 19 6.66 -31.67 1.19
N ALA A 20 7.67 -31.49 2.04
CA ALA A 20 7.77 -30.26 2.84
C ALA A 20 8.90 -29.43 2.21
N GLY A 21 8.54 -28.50 1.32
CA GLY A 21 9.42 -27.39 0.99
C GLY A 21 9.87 -26.80 2.31
N ARG A 22 11.18 -26.82 2.56
CA ARG A 22 11.79 -26.47 3.86
C ARG A 22 11.13 -25.20 4.40
N GLU A 23 10.36 -25.32 5.48
CA GLU A 23 9.96 -24.16 6.28
C GLU A 23 11.24 -23.55 6.83
N VAL A 24 11.72 -22.51 6.15
CA VAL A 24 12.89 -21.75 6.60
C VAL A 24 12.44 -20.94 7.80
N ILE A 25 12.72 -21.45 9.00
CA ILE A 25 12.47 -20.73 10.24
C ILE A 25 13.42 -19.53 10.26
N SER A 26 12.85 -18.32 10.18
CA SER A 26 13.58 -17.06 10.30
C SER A 26 13.41 -16.49 11.70
N ALA A 27 14.50 -16.28 12.41
CA ALA A 27 14.48 -15.62 13.70
C ALA A 27 14.36 -14.10 13.52
N VAL A 28 13.32 -13.49 14.09
CA VAL A 28 13.09 -12.04 14.04
C VAL A 28 13.46 -11.43 15.38
N LYS A 29 14.32 -10.40 15.36
CA LYS A 29 14.59 -9.59 16.56
C LYS A 29 13.50 -8.53 16.69
N MET A 30 12.77 -8.57 17.80
CA MET A 30 11.73 -7.59 18.13
C MET A 30 11.94 -7.06 19.56
N PRO A 31 11.70 -5.77 19.82
CA PRO A 31 11.62 -5.25 21.17
C PRO A 31 10.53 -5.96 21.99
N GLN A 32 10.69 -5.99 23.31
CA GLN A 32 9.74 -6.66 24.21
C GLN A 32 8.33 -6.06 24.10
N GLU A 33 8.24 -4.73 24.00
CA GLU A 33 6.96 -4.03 23.84
C GLU A 33 6.23 -4.43 22.57
N LEU A 34 6.96 -4.55 21.44
CA LEU A 34 6.38 -4.97 20.17
C LEU A 34 5.91 -6.43 20.23
N THR A 35 6.68 -7.30 20.90
CA THR A 35 6.30 -8.70 21.09
C THR A 35 5.02 -8.81 21.90
N ALA A 36 4.88 -8.03 22.98
CA ALA A 36 3.67 -8.00 23.79
C ALA A 36 2.45 -7.48 23.01
N ALA A 37 2.63 -6.47 22.15
CA ALA A 37 1.57 -5.97 21.29
C ALA A 37 1.12 -7.02 20.25
N VAL A 38 2.06 -7.76 19.66
CA VAL A 38 1.76 -8.87 18.73
C VAL A 38 1.02 -9.98 19.46
N ASP A 39 1.43 -10.33 20.68
CA ASP A 39 0.76 -11.37 21.49
C ASP A 39 -0.66 -10.96 21.87
N ALA A 40 -0.88 -9.73 22.33
CA ALA A 40 -2.22 -9.22 22.61
C ALA A 40 -3.11 -9.21 21.37
N TRP A 41 -2.55 -8.87 20.20
CA TRP A 41 -3.27 -8.94 18.94
C TRP A 41 -3.61 -10.38 18.55
N ALA A 42 -2.68 -11.32 18.75
CA ALA A 42 -2.90 -12.74 18.50
C ALA A 42 -4.03 -13.30 19.39
N GLU A 43 -4.04 -12.96 20.68
CA GLU A 43 -5.10 -13.33 21.62
C GLU A 43 -6.46 -12.79 21.19
N ALA A 44 -6.54 -11.51 20.81
CA ALA A 44 -7.78 -10.87 20.36
C ALA A 44 -8.34 -11.49 19.08
N HIS A 45 -7.49 -12.09 18.24
CA HIS A 45 -7.89 -12.71 16.96
C HIS A 45 -7.90 -14.25 17.03
N HIS A 46 -7.64 -14.84 18.21
CA HIS A 46 -7.54 -16.29 18.42
C HIS A 46 -6.55 -16.99 17.47
N LEU A 47 -5.41 -16.35 17.21
CA LEU A 47 -4.36 -16.86 16.32
C LEU A 47 -3.12 -17.28 17.10
N VAL A 48 -2.34 -18.21 16.52
CA VAL A 48 -0.99 -18.50 16.99
C VAL A 48 -0.08 -17.33 16.62
N ARG A 49 0.94 -17.04 17.45
CA ARG A 49 1.89 -15.93 17.24
C ARG A 49 2.47 -15.89 15.81
N SER A 50 2.81 -17.03 15.23
CA SER A 50 3.33 -17.11 13.85
C SER A 50 2.34 -16.57 12.81
N ASP A 51 1.07 -16.96 12.94
CA ASP A 51 0.00 -16.59 12.02
C ASP A 51 -0.37 -15.13 12.21
N ALA A 52 -0.34 -14.66 13.46
CA ALA A 52 -0.53 -13.26 13.79
C ALA A 52 0.54 -12.37 13.14
N ILE A 53 1.82 -12.75 13.26
CA ILE A 53 2.92 -12.06 12.60
C ILE A 53 2.71 -12.06 11.08
N TRP A 54 2.38 -13.22 10.49
CA TRP A 54 2.15 -13.32 9.05
C TRP A 54 1.02 -12.39 8.58
N ARG A 55 -0.12 -12.36 9.28
CA ARG A 55 -1.26 -11.49 8.97
C ARG A 55 -0.94 -10.01 9.14
N LEU A 56 -0.25 -9.64 10.22
CA LEU A 56 0.16 -8.27 10.47
C LEU A 56 1.13 -7.78 9.38
N ILE A 57 2.04 -8.63 8.91
CA ILE A 57 2.91 -8.32 7.78
C ILE A 57 2.11 -8.17 6.48
N GLU A 58 1.16 -9.07 6.20
CA GLU A 58 0.30 -8.98 5.01
C GLU A 58 -0.49 -7.67 4.98
N ILE A 59 -1.07 -7.28 6.12
CA ILE A 59 -1.77 -6.00 6.30
C ILE A 59 -0.77 -4.85 6.11
N GLY A 60 0.37 -4.90 6.81
CA GLY A 60 1.42 -3.89 6.71
C GLY A 60 1.90 -3.66 5.28
N LEU A 61 2.05 -4.72 4.48
CA LEU A 61 2.45 -4.64 3.08
C LEU A 61 1.35 -4.10 2.15
N LYS A 62 0.07 -4.37 2.45
CA LYS A 62 -1.06 -3.80 1.70
C LYS A 62 -1.21 -2.29 1.94
N TYR A 63 -0.92 -1.84 3.16
CA TYR A 63 -1.04 -0.43 3.55
C TYR A 63 0.27 0.35 3.45
N ALA A 64 1.41 -0.32 3.36
CA ALA A 64 2.69 0.34 3.12
C ALA A 64 2.58 1.06 1.78
N PRO A 65 2.73 2.39 1.74
CA PRO A 65 2.93 3.06 0.46
C PRO A 65 4.15 2.40 -0.15
N ALA A 66 4.00 1.82 -1.35
CA ALA A 66 5.12 1.23 -2.06
C ALA A 66 6.26 2.24 -1.99
N ALA A 67 7.41 1.85 -1.43
CA ALA A 67 8.55 2.75 -1.22
C ALA A 67 9.15 3.28 -2.53
N SER A 68 8.51 3.00 -3.67
CA SER A 68 8.77 3.67 -4.92
C SER A 68 8.00 5.01 -4.92
N PRO A 69 8.66 6.16 -5.07
CA PRO A 69 7.93 7.40 -5.28
C PRO A 69 6.93 7.18 -6.41
N PRO A 70 5.66 7.59 -6.26
CA PRO A 70 4.67 7.37 -7.29
C PRO A 70 5.25 7.91 -8.60
N SER A 71 5.29 7.06 -9.62
CA SER A 71 5.88 7.46 -10.89
C SER A 71 5.20 8.75 -11.33
N ARG A 72 5.94 9.67 -11.97
CA ARG A 72 5.36 10.94 -12.44
C ARG A 72 4.09 10.74 -13.29
N ALA A 73 3.94 9.58 -13.92
CA ALA A 73 2.74 9.19 -14.65
C ALA A 73 1.55 8.88 -13.72
N THR A 74 1.77 8.16 -12.62
CA THR A 74 0.75 7.84 -11.61
C THR A 74 0.25 9.11 -10.92
N ILE A 75 1.15 10.00 -10.48
CA ILE A 75 0.78 11.29 -9.85
C ILE A 75 -0.08 12.13 -10.81
N LYS A 76 0.28 12.18 -12.10
CA LYS A 76 -0.50 12.91 -13.10
C LYS A 76 -1.88 12.31 -13.32
N SER A 77 -1.97 10.98 -13.32
CA SER A 77 -3.25 10.26 -13.46
C SER A 77 -4.15 10.53 -12.26
N ASP A 78 -3.61 10.52 -11.05
CA ASP A 78 -4.36 10.80 -9.82
C ASP A 78 -4.82 12.26 -9.81
N PHE A 79 -3.94 13.19 -10.19
CA PHE A 79 -4.28 14.61 -10.29
C PHE A 79 -5.41 14.86 -11.30
N ALA A 80 -5.33 14.27 -12.51
CA ALA A 80 -6.38 14.40 -13.52
C ALA A 80 -7.73 13.85 -13.04
N LYS A 81 -7.71 12.73 -12.31
CA LYS A 81 -8.93 12.15 -11.73
C LYS A 81 -9.53 13.04 -10.63
N ILE A 82 -8.69 13.63 -9.79
CA ILE A 82 -9.13 14.56 -8.74
C ILE A 82 -9.72 15.83 -9.37
N GLU A 83 -9.08 16.36 -10.41
CA GLU A 83 -9.56 17.51 -11.17
C GLU A 83 -10.93 17.22 -11.81
N GLU A 84 -11.10 16.05 -12.45
CA GLU A 84 -12.39 15.63 -13.03
C GLU A 84 -13.51 15.56 -11.99
N ILE A 85 -13.24 14.98 -10.82
CA ILE A 85 -14.20 14.91 -9.72
C ILE A 85 -14.57 16.31 -9.23
N ALA A 86 -13.59 17.19 -9.08
CA ALA A 86 -13.80 18.56 -8.62
C ALA A 86 -14.62 19.37 -9.64
N VAL A 87 -14.29 19.29 -10.93
CA VAL A 87 -15.04 19.93 -12.03
C VAL A 87 -16.50 19.50 -11.98
N HIS A 88 -16.76 18.20 -11.92
CA HIS A 88 -18.11 17.67 -11.92
C HIS A 88 -18.90 18.07 -10.66
N GLU A 89 -18.27 18.11 -9.48
CA GLU A 89 -18.96 18.54 -8.26
C GLU A 89 -19.25 20.04 -8.26
N ILE A 90 -18.34 20.88 -8.75
CA ILE A 90 -18.59 22.32 -8.90
C ILE A 90 -19.70 22.55 -9.92
N ASP A 91 -19.71 21.83 -11.05
CA ASP A 91 -20.73 21.92 -12.08
C ASP A 91 -22.15 21.66 -11.53
N ARG A 92 -22.27 20.71 -10.58
CA ARG A 92 -23.52 20.40 -9.86
C ARG A 92 -23.97 21.49 -8.89
N LEU A 93 -23.03 22.19 -8.28
CA LEU A 93 -23.30 23.27 -7.32
C LEU A 93 -23.61 24.60 -8.02
N LEU A 94 -23.21 24.75 -9.28
CA LEU A 94 -23.52 25.93 -10.08
C LEU A 94 -24.97 25.90 -10.57
N ASP A 95 -25.57 27.09 -10.69
CA ASP A 95 -26.93 27.24 -11.19
C ASP A 95 -27.05 26.69 -12.63
N PRO A 96 -27.95 25.73 -12.88
CA PRO A 96 -28.15 25.16 -14.22
C PRO A 96 -28.77 26.16 -15.21
N ALA A 97 -29.33 27.28 -14.74
CA ALA A 97 -29.84 28.34 -15.61
C ALA A 97 -28.73 29.23 -16.21
N LEU A 98 -27.48 29.11 -15.74
CA LEU A 98 -26.35 29.83 -16.30
C LEU A 98 -25.95 29.28 -17.68
N PRO A 99 -25.51 30.14 -18.62
CA PRO A 99 -24.91 29.69 -19.87
C PRO A 99 -23.72 28.76 -19.62
N ALA A 100 -23.59 27.71 -20.43
CA ALA A 100 -22.53 26.71 -20.29
C ALA A 100 -21.12 27.33 -20.27
N ASP A 101 -20.88 28.33 -21.12
CA ASP A 101 -19.58 29.05 -21.18
C ASP A 101 -19.24 29.77 -19.87
N GLU A 102 -20.25 30.31 -19.18
CA GLU A 102 -20.04 31.01 -17.91
C GLU A 102 -19.82 30.02 -16.76
N ARG A 103 -20.52 28.87 -16.80
CA ARG A 103 -20.29 27.77 -15.85
C ARG A 103 -18.87 27.25 -15.97
N GLU A 104 -18.40 26.99 -17.19
CA GLU A 104 -17.04 26.52 -17.47
C GLU A 104 -15.97 27.53 -16.99
N ARG A 105 -16.16 28.82 -17.27
CA ARG A 105 -15.24 29.88 -16.78
C ARG A 105 -15.14 29.88 -15.26
N ARG A 106 -16.27 29.72 -14.57
CA ARG A 106 -16.31 29.73 -13.10
C ARG A 106 -15.68 28.48 -12.50
N ILE A 107 -15.92 27.31 -13.11
CA ILE A 107 -15.26 26.06 -12.74
C ILE A 107 -13.75 26.23 -12.84
N ARG A 108 -13.23 26.66 -14.00
CA ARG A 108 -11.79 26.89 -14.20
C ARG A 108 -11.19 27.83 -13.17
N ARG A 109 -11.87 28.94 -12.86
CA ARG A 109 -11.39 29.90 -11.85
C ARG A 109 -11.32 29.29 -10.45
N LEU A 110 -12.20 28.35 -10.12
CA LEU A 110 -12.23 27.68 -8.83
C LEU A 110 -11.24 26.50 -8.75
N THR A 111 -10.99 25.78 -9.85
CA THR A 111 -10.06 24.64 -9.90
C THR A 111 -8.59 25.08 -10.10
N GLU A 112 -8.34 26.09 -10.93
CA GLU A 112 -7.00 26.66 -11.13
C GLU A 112 -6.61 27.59 -9.96
N GLY A 113 -7.59 28.29 -9.39
CA GLY A 113 -7.41 29.30 -8.36
C GLY A 113 -6.97 30.66 -8.94
N PRO A 114 -6.83 31.69 -8.10
CA PRO A 114 -6.29 32.97 -8.55
C PRO A 114 -4.86 32.82 -9.07
N PRO A 115 -4.48 33.56 -10.14
CA PRO A 115 -3.16 33.42 -10.76
C PRO A 115 -2.02 33.71 -9.78
N GLU A 116 -2.24 34.54 -8.76
CA GLU A 116 -1.26 34.91 -7.74
C GLU A 116 -0.81 33.70 -6.89
N PHE A 117 -1.69 32.72 -6.68
CA PHE A 117 -1.41 31.53 -5.84
C PHE A 117 -1.10 30.29 -6.66
N SER A 118 -1.25 30.34 -7.98
CA SER A 118 -0.99 29.22 -8.88
C SER A 118 0.44 28.66 -8.75
N PHE A 119 1.42 29.51 -8.43
CA PHE A 119 2.82 29.13 -8.24
C PHE A 119 3.14 28.50 -6.88
N GLU A 120 2.28 28.70 -5.88
CA GLU A 120 2.45 28.14 -4.52
C GLU A 120 1.86 26.73 -4.40
N ARG A 121 1.04 26.31 -5.38
CA ARG A 121 0.45 24.98 -5.47
C ARG A 121 1.51 23.87 -5.41
N ILE A 122 1.36 22.98 -4.42
CA ILE A 122 2.25 21.84 -4.17
C ILE A 122 1.81 20.62 -5.02
N ASP A 123 0.55 20.60 -5.40
CA ASP A 123 -0.13 19.59 -6.21
C ASP A 123 0.22 19.65 -7.70
N LEU A 124 0.54 20.84 -8.24
CA LEU A 124 0.98 20.99 -9.63
C LEU A 124 2.51 20.91 -9.76
N PRO A 125 3.02 20.37 -10.88
CA PRO A 125 4.43 20.50 -11.20
C PRO A 125 4.75 21.99 -11.37
N LYS A 126 5.57 22.53 -10.47
CA LYS A 126 6.06 23.91 -10.57
C LYS A 126 6.63 24.13 -11.96
N HIS A 127 6.02 25.04 -12.72
CA HIS A 127 6.59 25.50 -13.97
C HIS A 127 7.93 26.14 -13.63
N ARG A 128 9.03 25.40 -13.81
CA ARG A 128 10.36 26.00 -13.82
C ARG A 128 10.33 26.98 -14.97
N THR A 129 10.21 28.27 -14.66
CA THR A 129 10.50 29.34 -15.59
C THR A 129 11.96 29.15 -15.98
N CYS A 130 12.20 28.50 -17.10
CA CYS A 130 13.50 28.51 -17.74
C CYS A 130 13.71 29.97 -18.15
N ALA A 131 14.49 30.70 -17.36
CA ALA A 131 14.92 32.05 -17.70
C ALA A 131 15.85 31.96 -18.92
N ALA A 132 15.27 31.90 -20.10
CA ALA A 132 15.95 32.13 -21.35
C ALA A 132 15.78 33.61 -21.71
N ALA A 133 16.75 34.44 -21.28
CA ALA A 133 17.11 35.70 -21.95
C ALA A 133 18.30 36.36 -21.22
N ARG A 134 19.52 36.07 -21.67
CA ARG A 134 20.51 37.03 -22.20
C ARG A 134 21.86 36.35 -22.41
#